data_AF-A0A842RG50-F1
#
_entry.id   AF-A0A842RG50-F1
#
_cell.length_a   1.000
_cell.length_b   1.000
_cell.length_c   1.000
_cell.angle_alpha   90.00
_cell.angle_beta   90.00
_cell.angle_gamma   90.00
#
_symmetry.space_group_name_H-M   'P 1'
#
loop_
_entity.id
_entity.type
_entity.pdbx_description
1 polymer ?
#
loop_
_entity_poly.entity_id
_entity_poly.type
_entity_poly.pdbx_seq_one_letter_code
_entity_poly.pdbx_strand_id
1 'polypeptide(L)'
;MDFADGITVNNNGSCYVIGTTNSTNFPTKNAYQGSFAGNNDAFVVKFSAGCSLLWSTYLGGTAHDQGNSIDVDKNNGNCYVIGATDSTDFPTLNAYQSTPSENSDAFISKFSTSGSLLWSTCLDGESYAYGLGIAINSIDGSCYVTGSTDSTDFPTKNAYQSTYGGGDSDAFISKFSANGSLLWSTFLGGESYEVSKNIAVDSSDGSCCVTGDTGSSNFPTLNAYQSAYGGGAADAFITKLSEPSPPPTTTTPPPTTTPPPTTTTPPPTTPTTSETSSPTSSNTISGLLLFLGVISILGVLFLVMKRRRL
;
A
#
# COMPACT_ATOMS: atom_id res chain seq x y z
N MET A 1 2.45 13.84 27.03
CA MET A 1 1.58 12.66 27.02
C MET A 1 2.20 11.71 26.03
N ASP A 2 2.40 10.47 26.47
CA ASP A 2 3.10 9.46 25.70
C ASP A 2 2.18 8.24 25.65
N PHE A 3 1.95 7.73 24.45
CA PHE A 3 1.13 6.56 24.18
C PHE A 3 2.00 5.52 23.48
N ALA A 4 1.89 4.26 23.88
CA ALA A 4 2.55 3.15 23.20
C ALA A 4 1.49 2.36 22.44
N ASP A 5 1.66 2.25 21.13
CA ASP A 5 0.64 1.75 20.21
C ASP A 5 1.02 0.37 19.64
N GLY A 6 2.32 0.06 19.55
CA GLY A 6 2.82 -1.22 19.09
C GLY A 6 4.02 -1.74 19.88
N ILE A 7 4.10 -3.07 20.00
CA ILE A 7 5.20 -3.76 20.69
C ILE A 7 5.52 -5.09 19.98
N THR A 8 6.82 -5.40 19.84
CA THR A 8 7.28 -6.69 19.33
C THR A 8 8.57 -7.12 20.03
N VAL A 9 8.91 -8.41 19.95
CA VAL A 9 10.13 -8.99 20.55
C VAL A 9 10.91 -9.80 19.53
N ASN A 10 12.23 -9.68 19.53
CA ASN A 10 13.09 -10.54 18.70
C ASN A 10 13.45 -11.86 19.42
N ASN A 11 14.17 -12.75 18.73
CA ASN A 11 14.58 -14.06 19.27
C ASN A 11 15.51 -13.97 20.49
N ASN A 12 16.20 -12.83 20.67
CA ASN A 12 17.06 -12.56 21.83
C ASN A 12 16.29 -11.92 23.00
N GLY A 13 14.96 -11.80 22.91
CA GLY A 13 14.11 -11.17 23.91
C GLY A 13 14.25 -9.64 23.98
N SER A 14 14.93 -8.99 23.03
CA SER A 14 14.89 -7.53 22.96
C SER A 14 13.51 -7.07 22.51
N CYS A 15 12.97 -6.09 23.23
CA CYS A 15 11.65 -5.53 23.00
C CYS A 15 11.76 -4.24 22.20
N TYR A 16 10.88 -4.04 21.24
CA TYR A 16 10.78 -2.85 20.41
C TYR A 16 9.39 -2.27 20.58
N VAL A 17 9.29 -0.95 20.76
CA VAL A 17 8.05 -0.23 21.02
C VAL A 17 7.96 0.96 20.08
N ILE A 18 6.77 1.17 19.54
CA ILE A 18 6.39 2.36 18.76
C ILE A 18 5.23 3.06 19.49
N GLY A 19 5.14 4.36 19.31
CA GLY A 19 3.95 5.11 19.70
C GLY A 19 4.11 6.59 19.44
N THR A 20 3.32 7.40 20.12
CA THR A 20 3.29 8.85 19.94
C THR A 20 3.62 9.60 21.23
N THR A 21 4.41 10.65 21.12
CA THR A 21 4.77 11.54 22.24
C THR A 21 4.61 13.00 21.84
N ASN A 22 4.13 13.84 22.75
CA ASN A 22 4.25 15.30 22.67
C ASN A 22 5.16 15.88 23.77
N SER A 23 6.00 15.02 24.35
CA SER A 23 6.87 15.36 25.47
C SER A 23 8.24 15.77 24.94
N THR A 24 8.69 16.99 25.22
CA THR A 24 10.03 17.48 24.82
C THR A 24 11.17 16.83 25.59
N ASN A 25 10.85 16.07 26.65
CA ASN A 25 11.77 15.36 27.53
C ASN A 25 11.63 13.84 27.45
N PHE A 26 11.10 13.30 26.33
CA PHE A 26 11.07 11.85 26.11
C PHE A 26 12.50 11.28 26.22
N PRO A 27 12.71 10.14 26.91
CA PRO A 27 14.06 9.59 27.10
C PRO A 27 14.66 9.15 25.76
N THR A 28 15.69 9.85 25.28
CA THR A 28 16.46 9.48 24.09
C THR A 28 17.80 8.85 24.45
N LYS A 29 18.20 7.82 23.70
CA LYS A 29 19.50 7.15 23.84
C LYS A 29 19.96 6.68 22.46
N ASN A 30 21.16 7.09 22.03
CA ASN A 30 21.66 6.77 20.68
C ASN A 30 20.64 7.08 19.56
N ALA A 31 19.98 8.24 19.68
CA ALA A 31 18.85 8.58 18.84
C ALA A 31 19.27 8.95 17.42
N TYR A 32 18.44 8.57 16.44
CA TYR A 32 18.50 9.13 15.10
C TYR A 32 18.06 10.61 15.11
N GLN A 33 16.93 10.88 15.76
CA GLN A 33 16.39 12.21 16.03
C GLN A 33 16.28 12.38 17.56
N GLY A 34 17.17 13.23 18.10
CA GLY A 34 17.32 13.44 19.54
C GLY A 34 16.36 14.45 20.15
N SER A 35 15.62 15.20 19.31
CA SER A 35 14.74 16.28 19.72
C SER A 35 13.39 16.17 19.04
N PHE A 36 12.35 16.52 19.79
CA PHE A 36 10.99 16.70 19.34
C PHE A 36 10.90 17.82 18.29
N ALA A 37 10.21 17.58 17.16
CA ALA A 37 10.17 18.51 16.03
C ALA A 37 8.81 19.18 15.79
N GLY A 38 7.69 18.59 16.23
CA GLY A 38 6.36 19.07 15.89
C GLY A 38 5.38 19.25 17.06
N ASN A 39 4.12 18.89 16.84
CA ASN A 39 3.05 18.93 17.84
C ASN A 39 2.90 17.60 18.58
N ASN A 40 3.20 16.51 17.90
CA ASN A 40 3.50 15.19 18.45
C ASN A 40 4.36 14.45 17.41
N ASP A 41 5.28 13.63 17.88
CA ASP A 41 6.15 12.84 17.03
C ASP A 41 5.88 11.36 17.33
N ALA A 42 6.11 10.51 16.34
CA ALA A 42 6.28 9.10 16.64
C ALA A 42 7.56 8.94 17.48
N PHE A 43 7.61 7.92 18.33
CA PHE A 43 8.85 7.48 18.95
C PHE A 43 9.09 6.02 18.66
N VAL A 44 10.37 5.63 18.60
CA VAL A 44 10.78 4.23 18.53
C VAL A 44 11.74 3.95 19.67
N VAL A 45 11.49 2.87 20.42
CA VAL A 45 12.33 2.45 21.54
C VAL A 45 12.72 0.99 21.41
N LYS A 46 13.96 0.66 21.77
CA LYS A 46 14.42 -0.71 21.97
C LYS A 46 14.92 -0.91 23.40
N PHE A 47 14.40 -1.94 24.06
CA PHE A 47 14.87 -2.45 25.35
C PHE A 47 15.57 -3.80 25.20
N SER A 48 16.51 -4.08 26.10
CA SER A 48 17.05 -5.42 26.27
C SER A 48 16.02 -6.35 26.93
N ALA A 49 16.29 -7.66 26.93
CA ALA A 49 15.47 -8.64 27.66
C ALA A 49 15.41 -8.36 29.18
N GLY A 50 16.41 -7.66 29.73
CA GLY A 50 16.43 -7.19 31.12
C GLY A 50 15.84 -5.80 31.31
N CYS A 51 14.99 -5.32 30.39
CA CYS A 51 14.32 -4.02 30.45
C CYS A 51 15.26 -2.80 30.51
N SER A 52 16.52 -2.93 30.05
CA SER A 52 17.43 -1.79 29.94
C SER A 52 17.23 -1.08 28.60
N LEU A 53 17.09 0.25 28.61
CA LEU A 53 17.00 1.05 27.38
C LEU A 53 18.29 0.88 26.56
N LEU A 54 18.17 0.36 25.33
CA LEU A 54 19.29 0.17 24.40
C LEU A 54 19.44 1.37 23.48
N TRP A 55 18.34 1.78 22.86
CA TRP A 55 18.24 3.02 22.10
C TRP A 55 16.78 3.51 22.05
N SER A 56 16.61 4.80 21.79
CA SER A 56 15.31 5.44 21.57
C SER A 56 15.48 6.72 20.76
N THR A 57 14.48 7.04 19.94
CA THR A 57 14.47 8.18 19.04
C THR A 57 13.07 8.76 18.91
N TYR A 58 12.97 10.06 18.65
CA TYR A 58 11.80 10.62 17.99
C TYR A 58 11.82 10.24 16.51
N LEU A 59 10.68 10.39 15.84
CA LEU A 59 10.52 10.26 14.41
C LEU A 59 9.35 11.14 13.98
N GLY A 60 9.65 12.30 13.41
CA GLY A 60 8.64 13.27 13.01
C GLY A 60 9.23 14.54 12.42
N GLY A 61 8.38 15.33 11.78
CA GLY A 61 8.69 16.64 11.25
C GLY A 61 8.03 17.75 12.08
N THR A 62 7.67 18.85 11.43
CA THR A 62 7.14 20.05 12.07
C THR A 62 5.66 19.99 12.47
N ALA A 63 4.93 18.95 12.08
CA ALA A 63 3.49 18.82 12.30
C ALA A 63 3.14 17.66 13.26
N HIS A 64 2.08 16.91 12.97
CA HIS A 64 1.64 15.77 13.78
C HIS A 64 2.10 14.47 13.14
N ASP A 65 2.89 13.68 13.86
CA ASP A 65 3.37 12.38 13.41
C ASP A 65 3.03 11.30 14.45
N GLN A 66 2.44 10.21 13.99
CA GLN A 66 1.90 9.15 14.83
C GLN A 66 2.49 7.81 14.46
N GLY A 67 2.98 7.05 15.44
CA GLY A 67 3.49 5.71 15.23
C GLY A 67 2.44 4.67 15.63
N ASN A 68 2.01 3.81 14.71
CA ASN A 68 0.86 2.92 14.92
C ASN A 68 1.24 1.46 15.14
N SER A 69 2.20 0.93 14.37
CA SER A 69 2.61 -0.48 14.49
C SER A 69 4.08 -0.69 14.20
N ILE A 70 4.64 -1.77 14.77
CA ILE A 70 6.05 -2.15 14.67
C ILE A 70 6.18 -3.65 14.53
N ASP A 71 7.09 -4.09 13.66
CA ASP A 71 7.55 -5.47 13.61
C ASP A 71 9.09 -5.54 13.53
N VAL A 72 9.66 -6.69 13.89
CA VAL A 72 11.10 -6.92 13.92
C VAL A 72 11.47 -8.16 13.11
N ASP A 73 12.41 -7.98 12.20
CA ASP A 73 13.02 -9.07 11.45
C ASP A 73 13.77 -9.96 12.43
N LYS A 74 13.28 -11.20 12.60
CA LYS A 74 13.80 -12.13 13.60
C LYS A 74 15.19 -12.66 13.28
N ASN A 75 15.65 -12.50 12.03
CA ASN A 75 16.95 -12.99 11.57
C ASN A 75 18.06 -11.95 11.74
N ASN A 76 17.79 -10.67 11.46
CA ASN A 76 18.80 -9.61 11.57
C ASN A 76 18.54 -8.59 12.69
N GLY A 77 17.34 -8.56 13.28
CA GLY A 77 16.96 -7.67 14.38
C GLY A 77 16.68 -6.22 13.99
N ASN A 78 16.61 -5.89 12.70
CA ASN A 78 16.13 -4.61 12.22
C ASN A 78 14.62 -4.51 12.47
N CYS A 79 14.12 -3.34 12.85
CA CYS A 79 12.69 -3.13 13.04
C CYS A 79 12.11 -2.20 11.97
N TYR A 80 10.85 -2.41 11.67
CA TYR A 80 10.09 -1.65 10.69
C TYR A 80 8.89 -1.08 11.42
N VAL A 81 8.66 0.22 11.25
CA VAL A 81 7.55 0.94 11.85
C VAL A 81 6.65 1.50 10.76
N ILE A 82 5.38 1.63 11.09
CA ILE A 82 4.37 2.25 10.24
C ILE A 82 3.55 3.24 11.06
N GLY A 83 3.09 4.30 10.41
CA GLY A 83 2.28 5.33 11.05
C GLY A 83 1.68 6.31 10.05
N ALA A 84 1.33 7.49 10.53
CA ALA A 84 0.83 8.60 9.74
C ALA A 84 1.61 9.89 10.04
N THR A 85 1.80 10.74 9.04
CA THR A 85 2.52 12.01 9.14
C THR A 85 1.74 13.12 8.45
N ASP A 86 1.46 14.20 9.18
CA ASP A 86 0.97 15.46 8.63
C ASP A 86 2.15 16.40 8.24
N SER A 87 3.39 15.95 8.44
CA SER A 87 4.60 16.73 8.26
C SER A 87 5.12 16.65 6.82
N THR A 88 5.15 17.80 6.13
CA THR A 88 5.78 17.93 4.80
C THR A 88 7.32 17.77 4.84
N ASP A 89 7.91 17.85 6.02
CA ASP A 89 9.33 17.65 6.30
C ASP A 89 9.62 16.35 7.07
N PHE A 90 8.72 15.36 7.00
CA PHE A 90 8.91 14.06 7.65
C PHE A 90 10.26 13.41 7.24
N PRO A 91 11.01 12.78 8.16
CA PRO A 91 12.30 12.17 7.84
C PRO A 91 12.19 11.01 6.84
N THR A 92 12.52 11.26 5.57
CA THR A 92 12.64 10.24 4.52
C THR A 92 14.12 9.91 4.22
N LEU A 93 14.38 8.68 3.78
CA LEU A 93 15.73 8.21 3.44
C LEU A 93 15.64 7.05 2.45
N ASN A 94 16.32 7.13 1.30
CA ASN A 94 16.25 6.09 0.25
C ASN A 94 14.79 5.71 -0.11
N ALA A 95 13.92 6.73 -0.21
CA ALA A 95 12.48 6.55 -0.23
C ALA A 95 11.94 6.11 -1.59
N TYR A 96 10.80 5.41 -1.59
CA TYR A 96 9.97 5.23 -2.78
C TYR A 96 9.25 6.53 -3.15
N GLN A 97 8.67 7.19 -2.14
CA GLN A 97 8.15 8.57 -2.21
C GLN A 97 8.84 9.40 -1.13
N SER A 98 9.63 10.38 -1.56
CA SER A 98 10.48 11.21 -0.68
C SER A 98 9.83 12.50 -0.20
N THR A 99 8.73 12.91 -0.84
CA THR A 99 8.05 14.17 -0.58
C THR A 99 6.66 13.84 -0.05
N PRO A 100 6.41 14.03 1.26
CA PRO A 100 5.08 13.89 1.81
C PRO A 100 4.10 14.87 1.16
N SER A 101 2.81 14.52 1.10
CA SER A 101 1.77 15.45 0.65
C SER A 101 1.53 16.58 1.66
N GLU A 102 0.62 17.51 1.34
CA GLU A 102 0.15 18.52 2.30
C GLU A 102 -0.88 17.95 3.30
N ASN A 103 -1.33 16.71 3.10
CA ASN A 103 -2.28 15.97 3.92
C ASN A 103 -1.54 14.89 4.74
N SER A 104 -2.29 14.06 5.46
CA SER A 104 -1.71 12.97 6.25
C SER A 104 -1.29 11.83 5.33
N ASP A 105 0.00 11.51 5.28
CA ASP A 105 0.51 10.37 4.54
C ASP A 105 0.76 9.18 5.49
N ALA A 106 0.56 7.96 5.00
CA ALA A 106 1.14 6.81 5.68
C ALA A 106 2.67 6.87 5.53
N PHE A 107 3.42 6.56 6.59
CA PHE A 107 4.87 6.39 6.49
C PHE A 107 5.31 4.99 6.86
N ILE A 108 6.47 4.58 6.33
CA ILE A 108 7.13 3.33 6.65
C ILE A 108 8.61 3.62 6.85
N SER A 109 9.16 3.24 8.00
CA SER A 109 10.57 3.46 8.31
C SER A 109 11.22 2.19 8.84
N LYS A 110 12.43 1.89 8.34
CA LYS A 110 13.25 0.76 8.80
C LYS A 110 14.45 1.27 9.59
N PHE A 111 14.64 0.72 10.78
CA PHE A 111 15.78 1.01 11.65
C PHE A 111 16.70 -0.19 11.81
N SER A 112 17.99 0.09 11.93
CA SER A 112 19.01 -0.89 12.25
C SER A 112 18.88 -1.38 13.70
N THR A 113 19.58 -2.46 14.04
CA THR A 113 19.65 -2.95 15.43
C THR A 113 20.17 -1.93 16.44
N SER A 114 20.93 -0.92 15.97
CA SER A 114 21.52 0.16 16.77
C SER A 114 20.72 1.47 16.75
N GLY A 115 19.57 1.50 16.07
CA GLY A 115 18.70 2.69 16.02
C GLY A 115 18.99 3.67 14.89
N SER A 116 19.83 3.29 13.91
CA SER A 116 20.08 4.13 12.72
C SER A 116 18.97 3.92 11.70
N LEU A 117 18.46 5.00 11.10
CA LEU A 117 17.51 4.91 9.99
C LEU A 117 18.20 4.30 8.75
N LEU A 118 17.62 3.24 8.19
CA LEU A 118 18.14 2.54 7.02
C LEU A 118 17.43 2.97 5.73
N TRP A 119 16.10 3.08 5.81
CA TRP A 119 15.27 3.74 4.81
C TRP A 119 13.96 4.21 5.44
N SER A 120 13.33 5.19 4.82
CA SER A 120 12.03 5.76 5.23
C SER A 120 11.33 6.34 4.02
N THR A 121 10.05 6.06 3.86
CA THR A 121 9.21 6.53 2.75
C THR A 121 7.84 6.93 3.26
N CYS A 122 7.23 7.91 2.60
CA CYS A 122 5.78 8.09 2.66
C CYS A 122 5.11 7.16 1.63
N LEU A 123 3.81 6.98 1.80
CA LEU A 123 2.95 6.17 0.94
C LEU A 123 1.54 6.77 0.90
N ASP A 124 1.29 7.61 -0.10
CA ASP A 124 -0.04 8.15 -0.39
C ASP A 124 -0.12 8.72 -1.83
N GLY A 125 -1.30 9.19 -2.21
CA GLY A 125 -1.59 10.08 -3.33
C GLY A 125 -1.86 11.53 -2.88
N GLU A 126 -2.90 12.16 -3.41
CA GLU A 126 -3.21 13.58 -3.18
C GLU A 126 -4.06 13.86 -1.92
N SER A 127 -4.63 12.84 -1.27
CA SER A 127 -5.55 12.98 -0.14
C SER A 127 -4.94 12.43 1.16
N TYR A 128 -5.68 11.67 1.98
CA TYR A 128 -5.22 11.14 3.26
C TYR A 128 -4.95 9.63 3.19
N ALA A 129 -3.90 9.18 3.86
CA ALA A 129 -3.62 7.79 4.14
C ALA A 129 -3.11 7.59 5.57
N TYR A 130 -3.55 6.49 6.18
CA TYR A 130 -3.17 6.11 7.52
C TYR A 130 -2.60 4.70 7.52
N GLY A 131 -1.32 4.55 7.85
CA GLY A 131 -0.70 3.23 8.02
C GLY A 131 -0.99 2.66 9.39
N LEU A 132 -1.63 1.48 9.47
CA LEU A 132 -2.17 0.91 10.71
C LEU A 132 -1.49 -0.40 11.14
N GLY A 133 -1.09 -1.24 10.18
CA GLY A 133 -0.50 -2.55 10.47
C GLY A 133 0.74 -2.82 9.62
N ILE A 134 1.70 -3.55 10.20
CA ILE A 134 2.91 -4.00 9.50
C ILE A 134 3.30 -5.40 9.95
N ALA A 135 3.74 -6.24 9.01
CA ALA A 135 4.31 -7.56 9.27
C ALA A 135 5.49 -7.84 8.32
N ILE A 136 6.51 -8.53 8.82
CA ILE A 136 7.73 -8.85 8.06
C ILE A 136 7.70 -10.30 7.58
N ASN A 137 8.03 -10.50 6.30
CA ASN A 137 8.38 -11.82 5.81
C ASN A 137 9.80 -12.17 6.28
N SER A 138 9.89 -13.17 7.13
CA SER A 138 11.17 -13.59 7.73
C SER A 138 12.16 -14.20 6.74
N ILE A 139 11.72 -14.68 5.57
CA ILE A 139 12.61 -15.32 4.59
C ILE A 139 13.41 -14.29 3.80
N ASP A 140 12.78 -13.21 3.34
CA ASP A 140 13.40 -12.23 2.44
C ASP A 140 13.53 -10.81 3.05
N GLY A 141 12.98 -10.60 4.25
CA GLY A 141 12.98 -9.30 4.94
C GLY A 141 12.07 -8.26 4.30
N SER A 142 11.20 -8.65 3.35
CA SER A 142 10.13 -7.78 2.86
C SER A 142 9.14 -7.46 3.96
N CYS A 143 8.47 -6.31 3.90
CA CYS A 143 7.38 -5.98 4.80
C CYS A 143 6.07 -5.82 4.02
N TYR A 144 4.99 -6.21 4.67
CA TYR A 144 3.63 -6.03 4.23
C TYR A 144 2.99 -5.02 5.18
N VAL A 145 2.36 -4.00 4.61
CA VAL A 145 1.75 -2.90 5.33
C VAL A 145 0.29 -2.79 4.94
N THR A 146 -0.52 -2.28 5.87
CA THR A 146 -1.94 -2.10 5.65
C THR A 146 -2.47 -0.88 6.37
N GLY A 147 -3.58 -0.34 5.89
CA GLY A 147 -4.18 0.87 6.39
C GLY A 147 -5.39 1.28 5.56
N SER A 148 -5.80 2.54 5.65
CA SER A 148 -6.86 3.11 4.83
C SER A 148 -6.40 4.37 4.12
N THR A 149 -7.01 4.67 2.99
CA THR A 149 -6.77 5.90 2.23
C THR A 149 -8.05 6.36 1.55
N ASP A 150 -8.23 7.66 1.37
CA ASP A 150 -9.27 8.24 0.52
C ASP A 150 -8.68 8.83 -0.80
N SER A 151 -7.39 8.59 -1.04
CA SER A 151 -6.67 9.00 -2.24
C SER A 151 -7.03 8.13 -3.43
N THR A 152 -7.69 8.72 -4.43
CA THR A 152 -8.03 8.04 -5.70
C THR A 152 -6.82 7.67 -6.55
N ASP A 153 -5.67 8.30 -6.28
CA ASP A 153 -4.39 8.15 -6.97
C ASP A 153 -3.33 7.44 -6.10
N PHE A 154 -3.75 6.75 -5.02
CA PHE A 154 -2.85 5.97 -4.18
C PHE A 154 -1.98 5.00 -5.00
N PRO A 155 -0.67 4.85 -4.69
CA PRO A 155 0.23 4.04 -5.51
C PRO A 155 -0.16 2.57 -5.51
N THR A 156 -0.65 2.06 -6.65
CA THR A 156 -0.93 0.63 -6.87
C THR A 156 0.15 -0.02 -7.75
N LYS A 157 0.39 -1.33 -7.54
CA LYS A 157 1.37 -2.09 -8.32
C LYS A 157 1.00 -3.57 -8.34
N ASN A 158 0.80 -4.14 -9.53
CA ASN A 158 0.35 -5.52 -9.69
C ASN A 158 -0.92 -5.81 -8.84
N ALA A 159 -1.87 -4.88 -8.81
CA ALA A 159 -2.98 -4.88 -7.87
C ALA A 159 -4.05 -5.94 -8.20
N TYR A 160 -4.79 -6.39 -7.17
CA TYR A 160 -6.08 -7.07 -7.38
C TYR A 160 -7.18 -6.05 -7.69
N GLN A 161 -7.16 -4.92 -7.00
CA GLN A 161 -8.01 -3.76 -7.21
C GLN A 161 -7.10 -2.55 -7.43
N SER A 162 -7.00 -2.09 -8.67
CA SER A 162 -6.12 -0.98 -9.07
C SER A 162 -6.78 0.39 -8.98
N THR A 163 -8.07 0.46 -8.63
CA THR A 163 -8.86 1.68 -8.57
C THR A 163 -9.60 1.76 -7.25
N TYR A 164 -9.64 2.96 -6.68
CA TYR A 164 -10.44 3.29 -5.51
C TYR A 164 -11.91 2.87 -5.71
N GLY A 165 -12.44 2.11 -4.75
CA GLY A 165 -13.78 1.54 -4.77
C GLY A 165 -14.87 2.59 -4.59
N GLY A 166 -14.58 3.66 -3.83
CA GLY A 166 -15.51 4.74 -3.55
C GLY A 166 -15.62 5.04 -2.06
N GLY A 167 -16.66 5.77 -1.66
CA GLY A 167 -16.94 6.05 -0.26
C GLY A 167 -15.89 6.93 0.44
N ASP A 168 -15.85 6.82 1.77
CA ASP A 168 -15.03 7.68 2.64
C ASP A 168 -13.56 7.22 2.73
N SER A 169 -13.27 5.93 2.50
CA SER A 169 -11.92 5.40 2.42
C SER A 169 -11.94 3.95 1.94
N ASP A 170 -10.92 3.53 1.21
CA ASP A 170 -10.64 2.13 0.92
C ASP A 170 -9.51 1.64 1.82
N ALA A 171 -9.53 0.36 2.19
CA ALA A 171 -8.35 -0.26 2.77
C ALA A 171 -7.26 -0.42 1.69
N PHE A 172 -5.99 -0.36 2.09
CA PHE A 172 -4.87 -0.70 1.20
C PHE A 172 -4.01 -1.80 1.80
N ILE A 173 -3.36 -2.56 0.91
CA ILE A 173 -2.32 -3.52 1.27
C ILE A 173 -1.14 -3.31 0.31
N SER A 174 0.04 -3.07 0.87
CA SER A 174 1.26 -2.87 0.10
C SER A 174 2.40 -3.75 0.62
N LYS A 175 3.28 -4.19 -0.28
CA LYS A 175 4.48 -4.97 0.01
C LYS A 175 5.70 -4.20 -0.45
N PHE A 176 6.68 -4.04 0.44
CA PHE A 176 7.97 -3.43 0.14
C PHE A 176 9.09 -4.44 0.29
N SER A 177 10.11 -4.33 -0.58
CA SER A 177 11.35 -5.08 -0.44
C SER A 177 12.09 -4.68 0.84
N ALA A 178 13.06 -5.50 1.27
CA ALA A 178 13.91 -5.19 2.42
C ALA A 178 14.68 -3.85 2.29
N ASN A 179 14.82 -3.34 1.06
CA ASN A 179 15.50 -2.09 0.73
C ASN A 179 14.53 -0.92 0.46
N GLY A 180 13.22 -1.08 0.72
CA GLY A 180 12.24 0.01 0.62
C GLY A 180 11.64 0.22 -0.78
N SER A 181 11.79 -0.73 -1.71
CA SER A 181 11.15 -0.63 -3.03
C SER A 181 9.75 -1.24 -3.01
N LEU A 182 8.74 -0.55 -3.56
CA LEU A 182 7.38 -1.10 -3.69
C LEU A 182 7.36 -2.29 -4.66
N LEU A 183 6.89 -3.45 -4.18
CA LEU A 183 6.81 -4.70 -4.94
C LEU A 183 5.38 -4.98 -5.43
N TRP A 184 4.40 -4.77 -4.56
CA TRP A 184 2.99 -5.01 -4.80
C TRP A 184 2.15 -4.01 -3.98
N SER A 185 1.03 -3.54 -4.51
CA SER A 185 0.09 -2.67 -3.81
C SER A 185 -1.29 -2.75 -4.43
N THR A 186 -2.33 -2.85 -3.60
CA THR A 186 -3.74 -2.95 -4.00
C THR A 186 -4.62 -2.16 -3.05
N PHE A 187 -5.74 -1.65 -3.58
CA PHE A 187 -6.90 -1.33 -2.76
C PHE A 187 -7.62 -2.60 -2.33
N LEU A 188 -8.50 -2.46 -1.35
CA LEU A 188 -9.51 -3.42 -0.93
C LEU A 188 -10.71 -2.64 -0.37
N GLY A 189 -11.68 -2.34 -1.23
CA GLY A 189 -12.85 -1.55 -0.83
C GLY A 189 -13.98 -1.53 -1.85
N GLY A 190 -15.12 -1.00 -1.40
CA GLY A 190 -16.39 -0.89 -2.10
C GLY A 190 -16.90 0.54 -2.14
N GLU A 191 -18.21 0.74 -2.12
CA GLU A 191 -18.84 2.07 -2.27
C GLU A 191 -18.94 2.88 -0.95
N SER A 192 -18.53 2.30 0.19
CA SER A 192 -18.53 2.92 1.52
C SER A 192 -17.13 2.89 2.13
N TYR A 193 -16.99 2.89 3.45
CA TYR A 193 -15.68 2.94 4.11
C TYR A 193 -15.11 1.54 4.38
N GLU A 194 -13.82 1.37 4.17
CA GLU A 194 -13.03 0.19 4.55
C GLU A 194 -11.77 0.60 5.30
N VAL A 195 -11.50 -0.07 6.41
CA VAL A 195 -10.26 0.11 7.17
C VAL A 195 -9.66 -1.24 7.50
N SER A 196 -8.43 -1.49 7.05
CA SER A 196 -7.63 -2.63 7.50
C SER A 196 -6.74 -2.25 8.68
N LYS A 197 -6.93 -2.96 9.79
CA LYS A 197 -6.34 -2.62 11.10
C LYS A 197 -5.08 -3.41 11.42
N ASN A 198 -4.95 -4.61 10.88
CA ASN A 198 -3.81 -5.48 11.18
C ASN A 198 -3.52 -6.45 10.04
N ILE A 199 -2.28 -6.92 9.98
CA ILE A 199 -1.78 -7.80 8.94
C ILE A 199 -0.82 -8.83 9.55
N ALA A 200 -0.91 -10.08 9.11
CA ALA A 200 0.04 -11.14 9.41
C ALA A 200 0.51 -11.80 8.12
N VAL A 201 1.76 -12.25 8.07
CA VAL A 201 2.37 -12.85 6.88
C VAL A 201 2.73 -14.30 7.15
N ASP A 202 2.29 -15.19 6.27
CA ASP A 202 2.86 -16.53 6.16
C ASP A 202 4.15 -16.42 5.34
N SER A 203 5.28 -16.49 6.03
CA SER A 203 6.59 -16.36 5.35
C SER A 203 6.86 -17.51 4.39
N SER A 204 6.21 -18.67 4.54
CA SER A 204 6.49 -19.86 3.72
C SER A 204 6.00 -19.75 2.28
N ASP A 205 4.89 -19.06 2.06
CA ASP A 205 4.29 -18.84 0.74
C ASP A 205 4.18 -17.35 0.36
N GLY A 206 4.50 -16.44 1.28
CA GLY A 206 4.40 -14.99 1.08
C GLY A 206 2.97 -14.46 1.04
N SER A 207 1.99 -15.26 1.46
CA SER A 207 0.61 -14.80 1.63
C SER A 207 0.47 -13.97 2.90
N CYS A 208 -0.54 -13.11 2.94
CA CYS A 208 -0.88 -12.32 4.11
C CYS A 208 -2.35 -12.45 4.47
N CYS A 209 -2.65 -12.38 5.76
CA CYS A 209 -4.01 -12.27 6.29
C CYS A 209 -4.20 -10.86 6.84
N VAL A 210 -5.27 -10.20 6.42
CA VAL A 210 -5.61 -8.83 6.82
C VAL A 210 -6.97 -8.82 7.50
N THR A 211 -7.07 -8.10 8.61
CA THR A 211 -8.32 -7.92 9.36
C THR A 211 -8.72 -6.46 9.36
N GLY A 212 -10.02 -6.20 9.34
CA GLY A 212 -10.55 -4.85 9.31
C GLY A 212 -12.07 -4.80 9.43
N ASP A 213 -12.64 -3.65 9.09
CA ASP A 213 -14.08 -3.45 9.01
C ASP A 213 -14.46 -2.84 7.67
N THR A 214 -15.64 -3.18 7.18
CA THR A 214 -16.24 -2.66 5.96
C THR A 214 -17.65 -2.14 6.24
N GLY A 215 -17.99 -0.98 5.71
CA GLY A 215 -19.36 -0.45 5.63
C GLY A 215 -20.04 -0.78 4.30
N SER A 216 -19.33 -1.41 3.36
CA SER A 216 -19.77 -1.60 1.98
C SER A 216 -20.61 -2.85 1.79
N SER A 217 -21.79 -2.70 1.17
CA SER A 217 -22.59 -3.84 0.70
C SER A 217 -21.95 -4.59 -0.47
N ASN A 218 -21.00 -3.96 -1.17
CA ASN A 218 -20.27 -4.49 -2.31
C ASN A 218 -18.78 -4.75 -2.00
N PHE A 219 -18.42 -4.97 -0.73
CA PHE A 219 -17.05 -5.33 -0.34
C PHE A 219 -16.52 -6.52 -1.18
N PRO A 220 -15.29 -6.44 -1.73
CA PRO A 220 -14.75 -7.51 -2.56
C PRO A 220 -14.63 -8.84 -1.80
N THR A 221 -15.26 -9.90 -2.32
CA THR A 221 -15.21 -11.24 -1.73
C THR A 221 -14.83 -12.30 -2.75
N LEU A 222 -14.06 -13.30 -2.30
CA LEU A 222 -13.73 -14.49 -3.06
C LEU A 222 -13.70 -15.69 -2.12
N ASN A 223 -14.54 -16.69 -2.36
CA ASN A 223 -14.69 -17.88 -1.50
C ASN A 223 -15.01 -17.53 -0.03
N ALA A 224 -15.81 -16.49 0.20
CA ALA A 224 -16.10 -16.00 1.55
C ALA A 224 -17.06 -16.91 2.32
N TYR A 225 -16.83 -17.03 3.64
CA TYR A 225 -17.76 -17.69 4.55
C TYR A 225 -19.07 -16.91 4.68
N GLN A 226 -18.96 -15.58 4.78
CA GLN A 226 -20.07 -14.64 4.69
C GLN A 226 -19.78 -13.70 3.52
N SER A 227 -20.51 -13.86 2.41
CA SER A 227 -20.29 -13.10 1.17
C SER A 227 -21.15 -11.85 1.05
N ALA A 228 -22.03 -11.59 2.02
CA ALA A 228 -22.95 -10.46 2.03
C ALA A 228 -22.79 -9.66 3.32
N TYR A 229 -22.88 -8.34 3.20
CA TYR A 229 -22.89 -7.42 4.33
C TYR A 229 -24.08 -7.72 5.26
N GLY A 230 -23.77 -7.94 6.54
CA GLY A 230 -24.69 -8.32 7.61
C GLY A 230 -25.56 -7.18 8.11
N GLY A 231 -25.25 -5.93 7.74
CA GLY A 231 -26.00 -4.74 8.11
C GLY A 231 -25.46 -4.01 9.34
N GLY A 232 -26.05 -2.86 9.66
CA GLY A 232 -25.56 -1.99 10.74
C GLY A 232 -24.53 -0.97 10.27
N ALA A 233 -23.65 -0.53 11.16
CA ALA A 233 -22.64 0.49 10.86
C ALA A 233 -21.39 -0.09 10.16
N ALA A 234 -21.00 -1.32 10.48
CA ALA A 234 -19.89 -2.03 9.87
C ALA A 234 -19.99 -3.54 10.11
N ASP A 235 -19.39 -4.31 9.21
CA ASP A 235 -19.05 -5.73 9.39
C ASP A 235 -17.54 -5.87 9.53
N ALA A 236 -17.09 -6.77 10.41
CA ALA A 236 -15.68 -7.15 10.46
C ALA A 236 -15.33 -8.10 9.30
N PHE A 237 -14.14 -7.98 8.74
CA PHE A 237 -13.61 -8.92 7.75
C PHE A 237 -12.26 -9.51 8.17
N ILE A 238 -12.00 -10.71 7.64
CA ILE A 238 -10.66 -11.27 7.50
C ILE A 238 -10.50 -11.73 6.05
N THR A 239 -9.43 -11.29 5.39
CA THR A 239 -9.10 -11.70 4.02
C THR A 239 -7.71 -12.30 3.96
N LYS A 240 -7.53 -13.33 3.13
CA LYS A 240 -6.21 -13.89 2.80
C LYS A 240 -5.86 -13.48 1.37
N LEU A 241 -4.71 -12.86 1.19
CA LEU A 241 -4.19 -12.36 -0.08
C LEU A 241 -2.83 -13.00 -0.36
N SER A 242 -2.56 -13.30 -1.61
CA SER A 242 -1.22 -13.68 -2.09
C SER A 242 -0.74 -12.63 -3.09
N GLU A 243 0.54 -12.57 -3.40
CA GLU A 243 0.97 -11.74 -4.53
C GLU A 243 0.45 -12.37 -5.83
N PRO A 244 -0.23 -11.62 -6.72
CA PRO A 244 -0.66 -12.17 -7.99
C PRO A 244 0.57 -12.60 -8.79
N SER A 245 0.55 -13.84 -9.29
CA SER A 245 1.61 -14.33 -10.14
C SER A 245 1.75 -13.41 -11.36
N PRO A 246 2.97 -12.96 -11.73
CA PRO A 246 3.14 -12.18 -12.94
C PRO A 246 2.55 -12.98 -14.13
N PRO A 247 1.93 -12.30 -15.11
CA PRO A 247 1.47 -12.98 -16.31
C PRO A 247 2.63 -13.79 -16.88
N PRO A 248 2.41 -15.03 -17.36
CA PRO A 248 3.47 -15.78 -18.01
C PRO A 248 4.05 -14.91 -19.12
N THR A 249 5.36 -14.68 -19.08
CA THR A 249 6.04 -13.96 -20.15
C THR A 249 5.84 -14.76 -21.42
N THR A 250 4.99 -14.26 -22.32
CA THR A 250 4.91 -14.79 -23.67
C THR A 250 6.23 -14.46 -24.34
N THR A 251 7.20 -15.34 -24.24
CA THR A 251 8.35 -15.32 -25.14
C THR A 251 7.78 -15.62 -26.52
N THR A 252 7.52 -14.58 -27.31
CA THR A 252 7.31 -14.74 -28.74
C THR A 252 8.49 -15.57 -29.24
N PRO A 253 8.26 -16.76 -29.85
CA PRO A 253 9.34 -17.52 -30.42
C PRO A 253 10.14 -16.59 -31.34
N PRO A 254 11.49 -16.65 -31.33
CA PRO A 254 12.28 -15.91 -32.31
C PRO A 254 11.69 -16.20 -33.70
N PRO A 255 11.55 -15.18 -34.57
CA PRO A 255 10.97 -15.37 -35.89
C PRO A 255 11.69 -16.54 -36.55
N THR A 256 10.94 -17.60 -36.85
CA THR A 256 11.46 -18.74 -37.61
C THR A 256 12.02 -18.16 -38.90
N THR A 257 13.35 -18.18 -39.06
CA THR A 257 13.98 -17.85 -40.32
C THR A 257 13.56 -18.94 -41.29
N THR A 258 12.56 -18.66 -42.13
CA THR A 258 12.19 -19.53 -43.24
C THR A 258 13.45 -19.79 -44.06
N PRO A 259 13.86 -21.05 -44.27
CA PRO A 259 14.97 -21.36 -45.16
C PRO A 259 14.67 -20.75 -46.55
N PRO A 260 15.69 -20.25 -47.28
CA PRO A 260 15.48 -19.71 -48.61
C PRO A 260 14.79 -20.77 -49.49
N PRO A 261 13.83 -20.36 -50.35
CA PRO A 261 13.08 -21.29 -51.16
C PRO A 261 14.03 -22.09 -52.03
N THR A 262 13.97 -23.42 -51.91
CA THR A 262 14.60 -24.32 -52.88
C THR A 262 13.96 -24.09 -54.23
N THR A 263 14.76 -23.69 -55.22
CA THR A 263 14.34 -23.50 -56.61
C THR A 263 13.94 -24.85 -57.21
N THR A 264 12.65 -25.17 -57.17
CA THR A 264 12.07 -26.24 -57.99
C THR A 264 11.60 -25.63 -59.30
N THR A 265 12.14 -26.15 -60.40
CA THR A 265 11.77 -25.83 -61.78
C THR A 265 10.26 -26.00 -61.98
N PRO A 266 9.55 -25.02 -62.57
CA PRO A 266 8.11 -25.14 -62.79
C PRO A 266 7.82 -26.14 -63.93
N PRO A 267 6.76 -26.96 -63.82
CA PRO A 267 6.26 -27.74 -64.95
C PRO A 267 5.56 -26.83 -65.98
N PRO A 268 5.41 -27.28 -67.25
CA PRO A 268 4.95 -26.42 -68.33
C PRO A 268 3.47 -26.03 -68.18
N THR A 269 3.18 -24.75 -68.43
CA THR A 269 1.82 -24.18 -68.44
C THR A 269 1.03 -24.59 -69.68
N THR A 270 -0.22 -25.04 -69.48
CA THR A 270 -1.24 -25.15 -70.54
C THR A 270 -2.15 -23.92 -70.50
N PRO A 271 -2.49 -23.26 -71.62
CA PRO A 271 -3.26 -22.02 -71.61
C PRO A 271 -4.76 -22.32 -71.46
N THR A 272 -5.47 -21.56 -70.63
CA THR A 272 -6.93 -21.48 -70.69
C THR A 272 -7.39 -20.06 -70.37
N THR A 273 -8.46 -19.68 -71.08
CA THR A 273 -8.92 -18.35 -71.45
C THR A 273 -9.54 -17.54 -70.32
N SER A 274 -9.47 -16.22 -70.51
CA SER A 274 -10.09 -15.15 -69.72
C SER A 274 -11.61 -15.24 -69.64
N GLU A 275 -12.20 -14.86 -68.51
CA GLU A 275 -13.41 -14.04 -68.50
C GLU A 275 -13.37 -13.00 -67.37
N THR A 276 -13.77 -11.80 -67.78
CA THR A 276 -13.96 -10.57 -67.01
C THR A 276 -15.31 -10.53 -66.31
N SER A 277 -15.38 -10.00 -65.09
CA SER A 277 -16.43 -9.04 -64.69
C SER A 277 -16.24 -8.52 -63.25
N SER A 278 -16.15 -7.21 -63.13
CA SER A 278 -16.59 -6.37 -62.00
C SER A 278 -18.05 -5.92 -62.30
N PRO A 279 -18.93 -5.55 -61.32
CA PRO A 279 -18.81 -4.23 -60.67
C PRO A 279 -19.46 -4.04 -59.27
N THR A 280 -19.20 -2.84 -58.68
CA THR A 280 -20.09 -1.96 -57.84
C THR A 280 -20.60 -2.46 -56.47
N SER A 281 -20.92 -1.64 -55.45
CA SER A 281 -20.63 -0.26 -55.04
C SER A 281 -21.36 -0.02 -53.68
N SER A 282 -20.82 0.92 -52.89
CA SER A 282 -21.46 1.82 -51.90
C SER A 282 -22.26 1.26 -50.69
N ASN A 283 -21.95 1.76 -49.48
CA ASN A 283 -22.76 2.79 -48.82
C ASN A 283 -22.11 3.30 -47.51
N THR A 284 -22.04 4.62 -47.42
CA THR A 284 -21.76 5.49 -46.27
C THR A 284 -22.95 5.64 -45.32
N ILE A 285 -22.70 6.03 -44.06
CA ILE A 285 -23.45 6.90 -43.09
C ILE A 285 -22.67 6.74 -41.76
N SER A 286 -21.97 7.68 -41.12
CA SER A 286 -22.10 9.11 -40.76
C SER A 286 -23.10 9.43 -39.63
N GLY A 287 -22.56 9.91 -38.51
CA GLY A 287 -23.24 10.70 -37.46
C GLY A 287 -23.23 10.04 -36.08
N LEU A 288 -23.07 10.74 -34.96
CA LEU A 288 -22.68 12.12 -34.65
C LEU A 288 -22.49 12.13 -33.12
N LEU A 289 -21.37 12.70 -32.66
CA LEU A 289 -21.07 12.97 -31.25
C LEU A 289 -21.87 14.19 -30.78
N LEU A 290 -22.44 14.17 -29.57
CA LEU A 290 -22.62 15.41 -28.79
C LEU A 290 -22.61 15.11 -27.27
N PHE A 291 -21.62 15.69 -26.60
CA PHE A 291 -21.52 15.87 -25.15
C PHE A 291 -22.42 17.03 -24.69
N LEU A 292 -23.00 16.94 -23.49
CA LEU A 292 -23.40 18.07 -22.65
C LEU A 292 -23.79 17.57 -21.24
N GLY A 293 -23.36 18.29 -20.20
CA GLY A 293 -24.11 18.34 -18.94
C GLY A 293 -23.29 18.25 -17.64
N VAL A 294 -22.66 19.36 -17.27
CA VAL A 294 -22.14 19.66 -15.93
C VAL A 294 -23.29 19.78 -14.93
N ILE A 295 -23.18 19.17 -13.73
CA ILE A 295 -23.90 19.62 -12.52
C ILE A 295 -22.97 19.49 -11.31
N SER A 296 -22.61 20.63 -10.73
CA SER A 296 -22.05 20.79 -9.39
C SER A 296 -23.15 20.68 -8.33
N ILE A 297 -22.89 20.01 -7.20
CA ILE A 297 -23.52 20.34 -5.90
C ILE A 297 -22.48 20.28 -4.78
N LEU A 298 -22.52 21.34 -3.99
CA LEU A 298 -21.67 21.74 -2.89
C LEU A 298 -22.33 21.33 -1.55
N GLY A 299 -21.53 20.78 -0.62
CA GLY A 299 -21.70 20.99 0.83
C GLY A 299 -22.43 19.91 1.65
N VAL A 300 -21.80 19.53 2.78
CA VAL A 300 -22.32 19.32 4.17
C VAL A 300 -21.18 18.62 4.93
N LEU A 301 -20.29 19.33 5.64
CA LEU A 301 -20.38 19.89 7.01
C LEU A 301 -20.22 18.85 8.14
N PHE A 302 -19.02 18.87 8.73
CA PHE A 302 -18.59 18.25 10.00
C PHE A 302 -19.46 18.64 11.21
N LEU A 303 -19.77 17.68 12.09
CA LEU A 303 -20.05 17.97 13.50
C LEU A 303 -19.73 16.78 14.41
N VAL A 304 -18.57 16.83 15.10
CA VAL A 304 -18.26 15.97 16.25
C VAL A 304 -17.86 16.84 17.45
N MET A 305 -18.67 16.71 18.50
CA MET A 305 -18.37 16.86 19.93
C MET A 305 -17.76 18.18 20.45
N LYS A 306 -18.62 18.98 21.10
CA LYS A 306 -18.20 19.72 22.30
C LYS A 306 -18.99 19.26 23.52
N ARG A 307 -18.20 18.84 24.50
CA ARG A 307 -18.50 18.22 25.80
C ARG A 307 -19.59 18.92 26.63
N ARG A 308 -20.40 18.09 27.30
CA ARG A 308 -21.08 18.42 28.57
C ARG A 308 -20.05 18.64 29.69
N ARG A 309 -20.08 19.83 30.30
CA ARG A 309 -19.82 20.21 31.72
C ARG A 309 -20.24 21.70 31.76
N LEU A 310 -21.09 22.24 32.63
CA LEU A 310 -21.70 21.89 33.91
C LEU A 310 -23.20 22.16 33.85
#